data_AF-A0A151ZE60-F1
#
_entry.id   AF-A0A151ZE60-F1
#
_cell.length_a   1.000
_cell.length_b   1.000
_cell.length_c   1.000
_cell.angle_alpha   90.00
_cell.angle_beta   90.00
_cell.angle_gamma   90.00
#
_symmetry.space_group_name_H-M   'P 1'
#
loop_
_entity.id
_entity.type
_entity.pdbx_description
1 polymer ?
#
loop_
_entity_poly.entity_id
_entity_poly.type
_entity_poly.pdbx_seq_one_letter_code
_entity_poly.pdbx_strand_id
1 'polypeptide(L)'
;MSKNAYHANDDQEGNEDPISLKILVVGKLACGKTSIIQRYCNNDFQGRYKPTIGVDFQTKEIEVGNRRVILQLWDIAGQERFGHMTRVYFQNADGAIVVFDATRPGTFTGAKEWKDDIDNCFPAAEGEEGLPTILLANKIDLLQPPYQFPEDIDTFCQNNVFYKHFFTSAKEDTNINEGIDELVKKILESEQHQKTNPNAFKLTPNTEPTTTTPTTKTCC
;
A
#
# COMPACT_ATOMS: atom_id res chain seq x y z
N MET A 1 -38.68 -55.20 5.48
CA MET A 1 -37.51 -55.05 6.37
C MET A 1 -36.49 -54.22 5.60
N SER A 2 -36.58 -52.89 5.72
CA SER A 2 -35.78 -52.03 6.62
C SER A 2 -34.37 -51.69 6.10
N LYS A 3 -34.19 -50.38 5.78
CA LYS A 3 -33.06 -49.45 6.07
C LYS A 3 -31.67 -49.79 5.47
N ASN A 4 -30.78 -48.89 5.07
CA ASN A 4 -30.56 -47.43 5.08
C ASN A 4 -29.42 -47.19 4.05
N ALA A 5 -29.43 -46.20 3.15
CA ALA A 5 -29.01 -44.79 3.34
C ALA A 5 -27.61 -44.58 3.98
N TYR A 6 -26.61 -44.33 3.12
CA TYR A 6 -25.40 -43.51 3.34
C TYR A 6 -25.01 -42.98 1.93
N HIS A 7 -25.43 -41.79 1.47
CA HIS A 7 -24.80 -40.49 1.72
C HIS A 7 -23.28 -40.60 1.87
N ALA A 8 -22.57 -40.62 0.74
CA ALA A 8 -21.24 -40.03 0.67
C ALA A 8 -21.47 -38.56 0.37
N ASN A 9 -21.21 -37.72 1.37
CA ASN A 9 -21.30 -36.27 1.26
C ASN A 9 -20.24 -35.79 0.28
N ASP A 10 -20.65 -34.89 -0.61
CA ASP A 10 -19.78 -33.97 -1.33
C ASP A 10 -19.01 -33.13 -0.30
N ASP A 11 -17.79 -33.54 0.04
CA ASP A 11 -16.79 -32.61 0.57
C ASP A 11 -16.21 -31.86 -0.63
N GLN A 12 -17.03 -30.99 -1.24
CA GLN A 12 -16.51 -29.85 -1.99
C GLN A 12 -15.88 -28.92 -0.97
N GLU A 13 -14.62 -29.18 -0.61
CA GLU A 13 -13.76 -28.19 0.01
C GLU A 13 -13.64 -27.06 -1.03
N GLY A 14 -14.47 -26.03 -0.86
CA GLY A 14 -14.59 -24.92 -1.78
C GLY A 14 -13.24 -24.23 -1.89
N ASN A 15 -12.49 -24.58 -2.93
CA ASN A 15 -11.22 -23.94 -3.26
C ASN A 15 -11.56 -22.57 -3.85
N GLU A 16 -11.92 -21.62 -2.98
CA GLU A 16 -12.11 -20.23 -3.36
C GLU A 16 -10.81 -19.73 -4.01
N ASP A 17 -10.95 -19.06 -5.16
CA ASP A 17 -9.80 -18.52 -5.86
C ASP A 17 -9.01 -17.56 -4.94
N PRO A 18 -7.68 -17.61 -4.95
CA PRO A 18 -6.87 -16.78 -4.07
C PRO A 18 -7.09 -15.29 -4.36
N ILE A 19 -7.19 -14.49 -3.31
CA ILE A 19 -7.32 -13.03 -3.41
C ILE A 19 -5.96 -12.45 -3.77
N SER A 20 -5.86 -11.73 -4.90
CA SER A 20 -4.62 -11.04 -5.27
C SER A 20 -4.66 -9.60 -4.78
N LEU A 21 -3.65 -9.20 -3.99
CA LEU A 21 -3.50 -7.82 -3.49
C LEU A 21 -2.23 -7.18 -4.07
N LYS A 22 -2.40 -6.03 -4.73
CA LYS A 22 -1.31 -5.19 -5.22
C LYS A 22 -0.91 -4.16 -4.17
N ILE A 23 0.32 -4.30 -3.66
CA ILE A 23 0.88 -3.41 -2.64
C ILE A 23 2.03 -2.61 -3.24
N LEU A 24 1.92 -1.29 -3.21
CA LEU A 24 3.00 -0.38 -3.61
C LEU A 24 4.06 -0.29 -2.50
N VAL A 25 5.33 -0.33 -2.86
CA VAL A 25 6.44 -0.08 -1.92
C VAL A 25 7.25 1.12 -2.42
N VAL A 26 7.05 2.27 -1.77
CA VAL A 26 7.58 3.57 -2.20
C VAL A 26 8.44 4.22 -1.11
N GLY A 27 9.23 5.22 -1.48
CA GLY A 27 10.22 5.82 -0.57
C GLY A 27 11.49 6.26 -1.31
N LYS A 28 12.24 7.19 -0.72
CA LYS A 28 13.46 7.76 -1.31
C LYS A 28 14.52 6.67 -1.59
N LEU A 29 15.50 7.04 -2.41
CA LEU A 29 16.64 6.20 -2.75
C LEU A 29 17.35 5.64 -1.50
N ALA A 30 17.72 4.36 -1.56
CA ALA A 30 18.44 3.65 -0.51
C ALA A 30 17.74 3.59 0.87
N CYS A 31 16.42 3.78 0.96
CA CYS A 31 15.67 3.55 2.21
C CYS A 31 15.53 2.06 2.57
N GLY A 32 15.81 1.15 1.64
CA GLY A 32 15.79 -0.30 1.88
C GLY A 32 14.49 -1.01 1.46
N LYS A 33 13.73 -0.43 0.53
CA LYS A 33 12.50 -1.00 -0.04
C LYS A 33 12.70 -2.41 -0.60
N THR A 34 13.63 -2.52 -1.55
CA THR A 34 14.07 -3.80 -2.12
C THR A 34 14.53 -4.78 -1.05
N SER A 35 15.26 -4.31 -0.04
CA SER A 35 15.73 -5.17 1.07
C SER A 35 14.59 -5.68 1.94
N ILE A 36 13.56 -4.87 2.20
CA ILE A 36 12.36 -5.29 2.92
C ILE A 36 11.61 -6.36 2.11
N ILE A 37 11.42 -6.13 0.80
CA ILE A 37 10.74 -7.09 -0.08
C ILE A 37 11.51 -8.41 -0.15
N GLN A 38 12.82 -8.36 -0.35
CA GLN A 38 13.69 -9.54 -0.38
C GLN A 38 13.68 -10.29 0.96
N ARG A 39 13.74 -9.56 2.08
CA ARG A 39 13.64 -10.16 3.41
C ARG A 39 12.30 -10.86 3.59
N TYR A 40 11.21 -10.18 3.26
CA TYR A 40 9.88 -10.74 3.44
C TYR A 40 9.60 -11.94 2.52
N CYS A 41 9.96 -11.88 1.24
CA CYS A 41 9.67 -12.94 0.27
C CYS A 41 10.63 -14.12 0.37
N ASN A 42 11.93 -13.87 0.55
CA ASN A 42 12.98 -14.86 0.36
C ASN A 42 13.78 -15.14 1.65
N ASN A 43 13.48 -14.45 2.75
CA ASN A 43 14.28 -14.46 3.96
C ASN A 43 15.78 -14.18 3.70
N ASP A 44 16.06 -13.32 2.71
CA ASP A 44 17.42 -12.93 2.30
C ASP A 44 17.69 -11.45 2.57
N PHE A 45 18.95 -11.13 2.87
CA PHE A 45 19.43 -9.75 2.98
C PHE A 45 20.80 -9.60 2.35
N GLN A 46 20.91 -8.67 1.40
CA GLN A 46 22.16 -8.31 0.75
C GLN A 46 22.61 -6.92 1.21
N GLY A 47 23.74 -6.86 1.93
CA GLY A 47 24.28 -5.60 2.43
C GLY A 47 24.83 -4.66 1.35
N ARG A 48 25.05 -5.17 0.12
CA ARG A 48 25.53 -4.36 -1.00
C ARG A 48 24.36 -3.66 -1.69
N TYR A 49 24.33 -2.33 -1.59
CA TYR A 49 23.34 -1.52 -2.29
C TYR A 49 23.48 -1.65 -3.82
N LYS A 50 22.38 -2.02 -4.46
CA LYS A 50 22.17 -1.93 -5.91
C LYS A 50 20.90 -1.11 -6.13
N PRO A 51 20.95 0.05 -6.81
CA PRO A 51 19.73 0.81 -7.13
C PRO A 51 18.76 -0.02 -7.96
N THR A 52 17.47 0.03 -7.62
CA THR A 52 16.40 -0.43 -8.49
C THR A 52 16.30 0.51 -9.70
N ILE A 53 16.29 -0.05 -10.91
CA ILE A 53 16.08 0.69 -12.16
C ILE A 53 14.63 0.46 -12.58
N GLY A 54 13.84 1.53 -12.70
CA GLY A 54 12.41 1.43 -13.02
C GLY A 54 11.57 0.80 -11.91
N VAL A 55 10.86 -0.27 -12.23
CA VAL A 55 9.95 -0.97 -11.31
C VAL A 55 10.22 -2.46 -11.37
N ASP A 56 10.25 -3.09 -10.20
CA ASP A 56 10.30 -4.54 -10.03
C ASP A 56 9.10 -4.99 -9.19
N PHE A 57 8.69 -6.24 -9.30
CA PHE A 57 7.67 -6.79 -8.41
C PHE A 57 7.99 -8.21 -7.99
N GLN A 58 7.59 -8.55 -6.76
CA GLN A 58 7.67 -9.91 -6.24
C GLN A 58 6.32 -10.38 -5.74
N THR A 59 6.11 -11.68 -5.83
CA THR A 59 4.89 -12.31 -5.37
C THR A 59 5.17 -13.17 -4.15
N LYS A 60 4.32 -13.06 -3.12
CA LYS A 60 4.31 -13.96 -1.97
C LYS A 60 2.89 -14.40 -1.68
N GLU A 61 2.69 -15.71 -1.57
CA GLU A 61 1.43 -16.28 -1.10
C GLU A 61 1.47 -16.39 0.43
N ILE A 62 0.39 -15.93 1.08
CA ILE A 62 0.18 -16.01 2.52
C ILE A 62 -1.24 -16.49 2.83
N GLU A 63 -1.45 -16.99 4.04
CA GLU A 63 -2.78 -17.34 4.55
C GLU A 63 -3.20 -16.33 5.61
N VAL A 64 -4.41 -15.77 5.45
CA VAL A 64 -5.01 -14.84 6.42
C VAL A 64 -6.36 -15.40 6.87
N GLY A 65 -6.36 -16.01 8.06
CA GLY A 65 -7.49 -16.83 8.50
C GLY A 65 -7.60 -18.09 7.64
N ASN A 66 -8.73 -18.27 6.95
CA ASN A 66 -8.95 -19.38 6.02
C ASN A 66 -8.87 -18.94 4.54
N ARG A 67 -8.32 -17.75 4.26
CA ARG A 67 -8.22 -17.21 2.90
C ARG A 67 -6.78 -17.22 2.40
N ARG A 68 -6.59 -17.74 1.18
CA ARG A 68 -5.32 -17.65 0.45
C ARG A 68 -5.20 -16.28 -0.19
N VAL A 69 -4.11 -15.58 0.08
CA VAL A 69 -3.84 -14.23 -0.40
C VAL A 69 -2.51 -14.20 -1.13
N ILE A 70 -2.53 -13.71 -2.37
CA ILE A 70 -1.35 -13.51 -3.20
C ILE A 70 -0.98 -12.04 -3.16
N LEU A 71 0.11 -11.71 -2.46
CA LEU A 71 0.65 -10.37 -2.40
C LEU A 71 1.55 -10.10 -3.60
N GLN A 72 1.26 -9.04 -4.35
CA GLN A 72 2.15 -8.49 -5.36
C GLN A 72 2.82 -7.24 -4.77
N LEU A 73 4.09 -7.33 -4.40
CA LEU A 73 4.86 -6.24 -3.83
C LEU A 73 5.60 -5.50 -4.93
N TRP A 74 5.17 -4.27 -5.25
CA TRP A 74 5.72 -3.44 -6.32
C TRP A 74 6.82 -2.53 -5.78
N ASP A 75 8.09 -2.88 -6.02
CA ASP A 75 9.27 -2.05 -5.68
C ASP A 75 9.43 -0.92 -6.69
N ILE A 76 9.03 0.29 -6.28
CA ILE A 76 9.14 1.47 -7.14
C ILE A 76 10.49 2.17 -6.89
N ALA A 77 11.31 2.36 -7.94
CA ALA A 77 12.61 3.00 -7.79
C ALA A 77 12.51 4.36 -7.08
N GLY A 78 13.29 4.53 -6.01
CA GLY A 78 13.28 5.74 -5.19
C GLY A 78 13.99 6.95 -5.82
N GLN A 79 14.58 6.76 -7.00
CA GLN A 79 15.24 7.81 -7.78
C GLN A 79 14.24 8.56 -8.67
N GLU A 80 13.10 7.94 -8.99
CA GLU A 80 12.19 8.37 -10.04
C GLU A 80 10.98 9.12 -9.46
N ARG A 81 11.19 10.39 -9.13
CA ARG A 81 10.09 11.37 -9.13
C ARG A 81 9.89 11.96 -10.52
N PHE A 82 9.86 11.13 -11.56
CA PHE A 82 9.56 11.57 -12.92
C PHE A 82 8.05 11.74 -13.14
N GLY A 83 7.39 12.50 -12.26
CA GLY A 83 5.99 12.92 -12.37
C GLY A 83 5.03 11.80 -12.78
N HIS A 84 4.36 11.98 -13.92
CA HIS A 84 3.27 11.12 -14.42
C HIS A 84 3.67 9.65 -14.64
N MET A 85 4.93 9.34 -14.94
CA MET A 85 5.38 7.97 -15.23
C MET A 85 5.24 7.06 -14.00
N THR A 86 5.55 7.58 -12.81
CA THR A 86 5.47 6.82 -11.55
C THR A 86 4.02 6.50 -11.18
N ARG A 87 3.08 7.41 -11.51
CA ARG A 87 1.65 7.28 -11.18
C ARG A 87 0.94 6.18 -11.97
N VAL A 88 1.46 5.80 -13.15
CA VAL A 88 0.90 4.67 -13.91
C VAL A 88 0.99 3.38 -13.11
N TYR A 89 2.06 3.19 -12.33
CA TYR A 89 2.22 2.00 -11.49
C TYR A 89 1.28 1.97 -10.31
N PHE A 90 0.70 3.11 -9.91
CA PHE A 90 -0.18 3.19 -8.77
C PHE A 90 -1.55 2.61 -9.07
N GLN A 91 -1.98 2.60 -10.34
CA GLN A 91 -3.31 2.14 -10.72
C GLN A 91 -3.66 0.77 -10.14
N ASN A 92 -4.87 0.67 -9.58
CA ASN A 92 -5.43 -0.54 -8.97
C ASN A 92 -4.56 -1.11 -7.83
N ALA A 93 -3.84 -0.27 -7.09
CA ALA A 93 -3.25 -0.72 -5.83
C ALA A 93 -4.33 -0.90 -4.77
N ASP A 94 -4.17 -1.94 -3.96
CA ASP A 94 -5.06 -2.24 -2.83
C ASP A 94 -4.48 -1.68 -1.52
N GLY A 95 -3.16 -1.45 -1.47
CA GLY A 95 -2.51 -0.75 -0.36
C GLY A 95 -1.11 -0.23 -0.70
N ALA A 96 -0.52 0.50 0.23
CA ALA A 96 0.81 1.05 0.06
C ALA A 96 1.67 0.98 1.33
N ILE A 97 2.97 0.87 1.13
CA ILE A 97 4.01 0.90 2.14
C ILE A 97 4.95 2.05 1.78
N VAL A 98 5.01 3.07 2.62
CA VAL A 98 5.98 4.16 2.49
C VAL A 98 7.15 3.86 3.42
N VAL A 99 8.36 3.79 2.86
CA VAL A 99 9.58 3.45 3.59
C VAL A 99 10.51 4.66 3.67
N PHE A 100 10.96 4.97 4.88
CA PHE A 100 12.08 5.89 5.09
C PHE A 100 13.21 5.22 5.86
N ASP A 101 14.40 5.82 5.77
CA ASP A 101 15.59 5.38 6.49
C ASP A 101 15.65 6.15 7.82
N ALA A 102 15.52 5.44 8.94
CA ALA A 102 15.49 6.05 10.27
C ALA A 102 16.77 6.81 10.60
N THR A 103 17.89 6.48 9.95
CA THR A 103 19.18 7.17 10.14
C THR A 103 19.33 8.43 9.28
N ARG A 104 18.41 8.69 8.34
CA ARG A 104 18.51 9.80 7.38
C ARG A 104 17.25 10.68 7.39
N PRO A 105 17.27 11.81 8.12
CA PRO A 105 16.12 12.72 8.25
C PRO A 105 15.52 13.19 6.92
N GLY A 106 16.34 13.43 5.88
CA GLY A 106 15.83 13.84 4.56
C GLY A 106 14.91 12.80 3.89
N THR A 107 15.00 11.53 4.28
CA THR A 107 14.09 10.49 3.79
C THR A 107 12.74 10.50 4.46
N PHE A 108 12.66 11.03 5.69
CA PHE A 108 11.41 11.23 6.43
C PHE A 108 10.54 12.29 5.76
N THR A 109 11.10 13.46 5.42
CA THR A 109 10.41 14.46 4.60
C THR A 109 9.96 13.86 3.26
N GLY A 110 10.80 12.99 2.69
CA GLY A 110 10.47 12.23 1.49
C GLY A 110 9.22 11.34 1.62
N ALA A 111 8.96 10.78 2.80
CA ALA A 111 7.80 9.93 3.05
C ALA A 111 6.49 10.70 2.93
N LYS A 112 6.44 11.94 3.44
CA LYS A 112 5.27 12.82 3.28
C LYS A 112 4.95 13.05 1.81
N GLU A 113 5.96 13.45 1.05
CA GLU A 113 5.79 13.72 -0.38
C GLU A 113 5.31 12.47 -1.15
N TRP A 114 5.75 11.26 -0.77
CA TRP A 114 5.22 10.01 -1.34
C TRP A 114 3.78 9.73 -0.93
N LYS A 115 3.39 10.06 0.31
CA LYS A 115 2.01 9.96 0.78
C LYS A 115 1.09 10.92 0.03
N ASP A 116 1.52 12.17 -0.15
CA ASP A 116 0.80 13.16 -0.94
C ASP A 116 0.57 12.66 -2.39
N ASP A 117 1.58 12.04 -3.02
CA ASP A 117 1.42 11.46 -4.37
C ASP A 117 0.44 10.27 -4.40
N ILE A 118 0.44 9.41 -3.38
CA ILE A 118 -0.53 8.32 -3.23
C ILE A 118 -1.94 8.90 -3.11
N ASP A 119 -2.17 9.83 -2.19
CA ASP A 119 -3.50 10.40 -1.92
C ASP A 119 -4.06 11.15 -3.14
N ASN A 120 -3.19 11.79 -3.93
CA ASN A 120 -3.58 12.42 -5.19
C ASN A 120 -4.02 11.41 -6.27
N CYS A 121 -3.51 10.17 -6.23
CA CYS A 121 -3.91 9.11 -7.14
C CYS A 121 -5.13 8.33 -6.65
N PHE A 122 -5.37 8.34 -5.33
CA PHE A 122 -6.47 7.66 -4.66
C PHE A 122 -7.29 8.65 -3.83
N PRO A 123 -7.95 9.64 -4.47
CA PRO A 123 -8.75 10.62 -3.75
C PRO A 123 -9.92 9.90 -3.05
N ALA A 124 -9.99 10.05 -1.73
CA ALA A 124 -11.13 9.57 -0.95
C ALA A 124 -12.32 10.53 -1.10
N ALA A 125 -13.52 9.98 -1.22
CA ALA A 125 -14.74 10.78 -1.10
C ALA A 125 -14.92 11.27 0.36
N GLU A 126 -15.78 12.28 0.56
CA GLU A 126 -16.07 12.75 1.91
C GLU A 126 -16.61 11.61 2.80
N GLY A 127 -15.89 11.34 3.90
CA GLY A 127 -16.25 10.27 4.84
C GLY A 127 -15.71 8.88 4.48
N GLU A 128 -14.97 8.73 3.39
CA GLU A 128 -14.26 7.49 3.04
C GLU A 128 -12.78 7.56 3.45
N GLU A 129 -12.20 6.40 3.72
CA GLU A 129 -10.76 6.27 3.92
C GLU A 129 -10.07 6.13 2.56
N GLY A 130 -8.92 6.81 2.39
CA GLY A 130 -8.08 6.65 1.20
C GLY A 130 -7.40 5.27 1.15
N LEU A 131 -6.46 5.10 0.22
CA LEU A 131 -5.71 3.86 0.09
C LEU A 131 -5.04 3.47 1.43
N PRO A 132 -5.29 2.26 1.99
CA PRO A 132 -4.63 1.79 3.20
C PRO A 132 -3.10 1.89 3.06
N THR A 133 -2.48 2.73 3.88
CA THR A 133 -1.06 3.05 3.76
C THR A 133 -0.36 3.00 5.11
N ILE A 134 0.71 2.21 5.22
CA ILE A 134 1.56 2.15 6.42
C ILE A 134 2.91 2.85 6.19
N LEU A 135 3.52 3.32 7.28
CA LEU A 135 4.85 3.91 7.30
C LEU A 135 5.87 2.95 7.93
N LEU A 136 6.95 2.62 7.22
CA LEU A 136 8.06 1.84 7.77
C LEU A 136 9.29 2.72 7.99
N ALA A 137 9.67 2.87 9.25
CA ALA A 137 10.95 3.46 9.67
C ALA A 137 12.03 2.37 9.66
N ASN A 138 12.74 2.23 8.54
CA ASN A 138 13.67 1.12 8.33
C ASN A 138 15.08 1.44 8.84
N LYS A 139 15.91 0.39 8.98
CA LYS A 139 17.31 0.42 9.42
C LYS A 139 17.48 0.83 10.88
N ILE A 140 16.54 0.44 11.72
CA ILE A 140 16.63 0.73 13.17
C ILE A 140 17.82 0.05 13.84
N ASP A 141 18.35 -1.00 13.24
CA ASP A 141 19.60 -1.67 13.66
C ASP A 141 20.83 -0.75 13.60
N LEU A 142 20.74 0.36 12.84
CA LEU A 142 21.78 1.37 12.73
C LEU A 142 21.52 2.60 13.61
N LEU A 143 20.36 2.71 14.27
CA LEU A 143 20.07 3.83 15.16
C LEU A 143 20.92 3.75 16.42
N GLN A 144 21.56 4.87 16.77
CA GLN A 144 22.31 5.01 18.02
C GLN A 144 21.62 6.05 18.91
N PRO A 145 21.29 5.72 20.17
CA PRO A 145 20.77 6.70 21.11
C PRO A 145 21.80 7.79 21.45
N PRO A 146 21.36 9.05 21.64
CA PRO A 146 20.00 9.54 21.39
C PRO A 146 19.77 9.72 19.88
N TYR A 147 18.63 9.25 19.38
CA TYR A 147 18.16 9.55 18.03
C TYR A 147 16.94 10.48 18.12
N GLN A 148 16.78 11.35 17.13
CA GLN A 148 15.66 12.27 17.05
C GLN A 148 15.16 12.35 15.61
N PHE A 149 13.84 12.26 15.45
CA PHE A 149 13.17 12.49 14.18
C PHE A 149 12.75 13.97 14.05
N PRO A 150 12.55 14.47 12.81
CA PRO A 150 12.08 15.85 12.60
C PRO A 150 10.75 16.17 13.28
N GLU A 151 9.89 15.16 13.41
CA GLU A 151 8.59 15.20 14.06
C GLU A 151 8.39 13.88 14.81
N ASP A 152 7.58 13.90 15.88
CA ASP A 152 7.09 12.68 16.50
C ASP A 152 6.34 11.82 15.47
N ILE A 153 6.65 10.52 15.40
CA ILE A 153 6.16 9.66 14.32
C ILE A 153 4.65 9.42 14.43
N ASP A 154 4.13 9.29 15.65
CA ASP A 154 2.68 9.15 15.87
C ASP A 154 1.93 10.39 15.35
N THR A 155 2.42 11.58 15.71
CA THR A 155 1.87 12.86 15.26
C THR A 155 1.96 13.00 13.74
N PHE A 156 3.12 12.65 13.15
CA PHE A 156 3.30 12.66 11.69
C PHE A 156 2.31 11.72 10.99
N CYS A 157 2.11 10.51 11.52
CA CYS A 157 1.18 9.55 10.94
C CYS A 157 -0.27 10.01 11.00
N GLN A 158 -0.69 10.62 12.11
CA GLN A 158 -2.03 11.20 12.24
C GLN A 158 -2.24 12.36 11.26
N ASN A 159 -1.29 13.29 11.18
CA ASN A 159 -1.37 14.48 10.33
C ASN A 159 -1.39 14.15 8.83
N ASN A 160 -0.75 13.05 8.42
CA ASN A 160 -0.65 12.63 7.02
C ASN A 160 -1.50 11.38 6.72
N VAL A 161 -2.40 11.00 7.62
CA VAL A 161 -3.39 9.93 7.44
C VAL A 161 -2.72 8.60 7.04
N PHE A 162 -1.65 8.23 7.73
CA PHE A 162 -1.12 6.88 7.70
C PHE A 162 -1.94 6.00 8.64
N TYR A 163 -2.26 4.79 8.19
CA TYR A 163 -3.01 3.84 9.00
C TYR A 163 -2.22 3.39 10.24
N LYS A 164 -0.93 3.10 10.07
CA LYS A 164 -0.03 2.68 11.15
C LYS A 164 1.43 2.89 10.77
N HIS A 165 2.31 2.85 11.75
CA HIS A 165 3.76 2.88 11.53
C HIS A 165 4.48 1.78 12.28
N PHE A 166 5.64 1.38 11.75
CA PHE A 166 6.49 0.35 12.34
C PHE A 166 7.97 0.72 12.22
N PHE A 167 8.70 0.49 13.31
CA PHE A 167 10.16 0.50 13.33
C PHE A 167 10.67 -0.84 12.82
N THR A 168 11.40 -0.85 11.71
CA THR A 168 11.79 -2.07 10.99
C THR A 168 13.29 -2.18 10.74
N SER A 169 13.75 -3.42 10.59
CA SER A 169 15.09 -3.72 10.06
C SER A 169 15.00 -4.87 9.08
N ALA A 170 15.31 -4.61 7.81
CA ALA A 170 15.52 -5.67 6.83
C ALA A 170 16.74 -6.55 7.15
N LYS A 171 17.73 -5.99 7.84
CA LYS A 171 18.96 -6.71 8.20
C LYS A 171 18.68 -7.74 9.30
N GLU A 172 18.01 -7.31 10.37
CA GLU A 172 17.71 -8.11 11.56
C GLU A 172 16.30 -8.74 11.55
N ASP A 173 15.60 -8.68 10.41
CA ASP A 173 14.24 -9.20 10.22
C ASP A 173 13.23 -8.72 11.30
N THR A 174 13.28 -7.43 11.62
CA THR A 174 12.48 -6.85 12.70
C THR A 174 11.22 -6.17 12.16
N ASN A 175 10.04 -6.57 12.65
CA ASN A 175 8.72 -5.96 12.41
C ASN A 175 8.26 -5.89 10.93
N ILE A 176 8.92 -6.61 10.01
CA ILE A 176 8.56 -6.59 8.58
C ILE A 176 7.27 -7.38 8.35
N ASN A 177 7.20 -8.61 8.90
CA ASN A 177 6.01 -9.45 8.76
C ASN A 177 4.82 -8.78 9.47
N GLU A 178 5.02 -8.31 10.69
CA GLU A 178 4.02 -7.63 11.50
C GLU A 178 3.44 -6.41 10.78
N GLY A 179 4.28 -5.61 10.13
CA GLY A 179 3.84 -4.45 9.37
C GLY A 179 3.01 -4.83 8.14
N ILE A 180 3.50 -5.77 7.32
CA ILE A 180 2.82 -6.20 6.09
C ILE A 180 1.51 -6.92 6.42
N ASP A 181 1.51 -7.80 7.41
CA ASP A 181 0.31 -8.54 7.82
C ASP A 181 -0.77 -7.60 8.36
N GLU A 182 -0.40 -6.55 9.09
CA GLU A 182 -1.35 -5.54 9.56
C GLU A 182 -1.96 -4.75 8.39
N LEU A 183 -1.14 -4.37 7.39
CA LEU A 183 -1.65 -3.74 6.18
C LEU A 183 -2.62 -4.66 5.44
N VAL A 184 -2.27 -5.93 5.24
CA VAL A 184 -3.12 -6.89 4.54
C VAL A 184 -4.46 -7.07 5.26
N LYS A 185 -4.47 -7.18 6.59
CA LYS A 185 -5.72 -7.23 7.38
C LYS A 185 -6.59 -6.01 7.11
N LYS A 186 -6.02 -4.81 7.16
CA LYS A 186 -6.76 -3.56 6.91
C LYS A 186 -7.35 -3.50 5.50
N ILE A 187 -6.61 -3.94 4.49
CA ILE A 187 -7.10 -4.02 3.10
C ILE A 187 -8.31 -4.96 3.01
N LEU A 188 -8.18 -6.18 3.55
CA LEU A 188 -9.26 -7.17 3.50
C LEU A 188 -10.51 -6.75 4.29
N GLU A 189 -10.34 -6.02 5.38
CA GLU A 189 -11.44 -5.40 6.12
C GLU A 189 -12.14 -4.34 5.26
N SER A 190 -11.38 -3.46 4.59
CA SER A 190 -11.96 -2.40 3.75
C SER A 190 -12.81 -2.95 2.59
N GLU A 191 -12.37 -4.04 1.96
CA GLU A 191 -13.14 -4.70 0.90
C GLU A 191 -14.46 -5.32 1.39
N GLN A 192 -14.46 -5.90 2.60
CA GLN A 192 -15.68 -6.50 3.18
C GLN A 192 -16.73 -5.42 3.47
N HIS A 193 -16.31 -4.24 3.92
CA HIS A 193 -17.22 -3.11 4.16
C HIS A 193 -17.84 -2.57 2.85
N GLN A 194 -17.09 -2.58 1.75
CA GLN A 194 -17.60 -2.19 0.43
C GLN A 194 -18.59 -3.23 -0.14
N LYS A 195 -18.28 -4.53 0.00
CA LYS A 195 -19.15 -5.63 -0.48
C LYS A 195 -20.47 -5.74 0.31
N THR A 196 -20.48 -5.34 1.59
CA THR A 196 -21.68 -5.42 2.46
C THR A 196 -22.60 -4.19 2.36
N ASN A 197 -22.15 -3.09 1.75
CA ASN A 197 -22.95 -1.89 1.48
C ASN A 197 -23.03 -1.53 -0.03
N PRO A 198 -23.64 -2.38 -0.89
CA PRO A 198 -23.68 -2.16 -2.34
C PRO A 198 -24.52 -0.95 -2.81
N ASN A 199 -25.29 -0.29 -1.92
CA ASN A 199 -26.19 0.82 -2.27
C ASN A 199 -25.55 2.22 -2.23
N ALA A 200 -24.24 2.35 -1.94
CA ALA A 200 -23.54 3.64 -1.97
C ALA A 200 -23.07 4.06 -3.38
N PHE A 201 -23.10 3.16 -4.37
CA PHE A 201 -22.62 3.43 -5.73
C PHE A 201 -23.79 3.55 -6.72
N LYS A 202 -24.34 4.76 -6.87
CA LYS A 202 -25.08 5.15 -8.08
C LYS A 202 -24.22 6.11 -8.88
N LEU A 203 -23.56 5.56 -9.90
CA LEU A 203 -23.04 6.34 -11.02
C LEU A 203 -24.22 7.05 -11.70
N THR A 204 -24.30 8.38 -11.61
CA THR A 204 -25.13 9.16 -12.53
C THR A 204 -24.34 9.39 -13.82
N PRO A 205 -24.86 9.01 -15.00
CA PRO A 205 -24.19 9.26 -16.25
C PRO A 205 -24.39 10.70 -16.74
N ASN A 206 -23.28 11.31 -17.17
CA ASN A 206 -23.09 12.40 -18.14
C ASN A 206 -23.93 13.68 -18.03
N THR A 207 -23.22 14.80 -17.80
CA THR A 207 -23.61 16.10 -18.36
C THR A 207 -22.49 16.56 -19.30
N GLU A 208 -22.82 16.70 -20.58
CA GLU A 208 -21.94 17.17 -21.65
C GLU A 208 -21.43 18.61 -21.40
N PRO A 209 -20.25 19.00 -21.93
CA PRO A 209 -19.71 20.34 -21.78
C PRO A 209 -20.46 21.35 -22.66
N THR A 210 -21.08 22.35 -22.02
CA THR A 210 -21.67 23.51 -22.69
C THR A 210 -20.58 24.46 -23.20
N THR A 211 -20.40 24.49 -24.52
CA THR A 211 -19.73 25.56 -25.26
C THR A 211 -20.43 26.90 -25.04
N THR A 212 -19.75 27.86 -24.42
CA THR A 212 -20.18 29.25 -24.31
C THR A 212 -19.53 30.09 -25.41
N THR A 213 -20.36 30.63 -26.31
CA THR A 213 -20.01 31.67 -27.28
C THR A 213 -20.00 33.04 -26.60
N PRO A 214 -19.04 33.95 -26.88
CA PRO A 214 -19.01 35.27 -26.29
C PRO A 214 -19.97 36.23 -27.03
N THR A 215 -20.82 36.93 -26.28
CA THR A 215 -21.68 38.02 -26.78
C THR A 215 -21.02 39.37 -26.54
N THR A 216 -20.91 40.16 -27.62
CA THR A 216 -20.48 41.55 -27.64
C THR A 216 -21.49 42.48 -26.96
N LYS A 217 -21.03 43.44 -26.15
CA LYS A 217 -21.81 44.60 -25.72
C LYS A 217 -21.14 45.90 -26.17
N THR A 218 -21.89 46.67 -26.93
CA THR A 218 -21.68 48.08 -27.28
C THR A 218 -21.96 48.95 -26.05
N CYS A 219 -21.16 49.99 -25.82
CA CYS A 219 -21.44 51.06 -24.85
C CYS A 219 -21.53 52.39 -25.60
N CYS A 220 -22.42 53.25 -25.13
CA CYS A 220 -22.65 54.63 -25.57
C CYS A 220 -21.40 55.51 -25.43
#